data_AF-A0A2I1KT15-F1
#
_entry.id   AF-A0A2I1KT15-F1
#
_cell.length_a   1.000
_cell.length_b   1.000
_cell.length_c   1.000
_cell.angle_alpha   90.00
_cell.angle_beta   90.00
_cell.angle_gamma   90.00
#
_symmetry.space_group_name_H-M   'P 1'
#
loop_
_entity.id
_entity.type
_entity.pdbx_description
1 polymer ?
#
loop_
_entity_poly.entity_id
_entity_poly.type
_entity_poly.pdbx_seq_one_letter_code
_entity_poly.pdbx_strand_id
1 'polypeptide(L)'
;MIRLLTLNLQHGLPGPGALHDPATAALAEATITEAAVARRVLAALADQLSEIGPDVIALQEVDLGQARSGRLNQTAELARALGWSGYRFAATYAGAVTGLRRRPLRSALSSPADDVLGPARVAAGLPVAGFGNALLTRLPVESWSVQRLGRGPALVTRRGEPWWDPRSYKVFTATARGQLAATVRVPGWREPLTVSTAHLATRGDVAARQLAAAWAALATRPGAHVLAGDLNLRSSRLRELGLAREVGEGPTYPSGRLSHRIDHLLTDPWPVGADGSPLTASHLGGAGGAQSGAGEAGAVGVRPVLRAVAWSVRELVVSDHAATWVDLEAAGTRA
;
A
#
# COMPACT_ATOMS: atom_id res chain seq x y z
N MET A 1 -4.94 15.87 13.32
CA MET A 1 -4.58 15.64 11.91
C MET A 1 -3.62 14.48 11.85
N ILE A 2 -3.62 13.72 10.74
CA ILE A 2 -2.65 12.66 10.46
C ILE A 2 -2.12 12.80 9.04
N ARG A 3 -0.87 12.43 8.79
CA ARG A 3 -0.27 12.36 7.45
C ARG A 3 -0.13 10.92 7.01
N LEU A 4 -0.74 10.55 5.88
CA LEU A 4 -0.62 9.22 5.29
C LEU A 4 0.12 9.29 3.97
N LEU A 5 1.14 8.48 3.80
CA LEU A 5 1.97 8.40 2.60
C LEU A 5 1.84 7.03 1.95
N THR A 6 1.83 7.00 0.62
CA THR A 6 2.03 5.76 -0.15
C THR A 6 3.18 5.88 -1.13
N LEU A 7 3.90 4.76 -1.29
CA LEU A 7 5.02 4.63 -2.20
C LEU A 7 5.14 3.18 -2.69
N ASN A 8 5.11 2.97 -4.00
CA ASN A 8 5.65 1.76 -4.59
C ASN A 8 7.18 1.79 -4.44
N LEU A 9 7.76 0.88 -3.65
CA LEU A 9 9.17 0.90 -3.29
C LEU A 9 10.08 0.46 -4.46
N GLN A 10 9.51 -0.20 -5.48
CA GLN A 10 10.24 -0.86 -6.56
C GLN A 10 11.43 -1.65 -5.99
N HIS A 11 11.17 -2.47 -4.97
CA HIS A 11 12.17 -3.25 -4.22
C HIS A 11 13.42 -2.47 -3.77
N GLY A 12 13.29 -1.16 -3.53
CA GLY A 12 14.34 -0.26 -3.05
C GLY A 12 15.35 0.16 -4.13
N LEU A 13 15.03 -0.06 -5.40
CA LEU A 13 15.88 0.33 -6.52
C LEU A 13 16.00 1.86 -6.59
N PRO A 14 17.21 2.43 -6.65
CA PRO A 14 17.36 3.86 -6.89
C PRO A 14 16.64 4.31 -8.17
N GLY A 15 15.91 5.42 -8.06
CA GLY A 15 15.08 5.96 -9.13
C GLY A 15 15.54 7.34 -9.60
N PRO A 16 14.84 7.96 -10.57
CA PRO A 16 15.16 9.30 -11.06
C PRO A 16 15.23 10.36 -9.96
N GLY A 17 14.40 10.23 -8.91
CA GLY A 17 14.42 11.14 -7.76
C GLY A 17 15.74 11.18 -7.01
N ALA A 18 16.60 10.15 -7.11
CA ALA A 18 17.96 10.18 -6.55
C ALA A 18 18.80 11.31 -7.15
N LEU A 19 18.66 11.58 -8.45
CA LEU A 19 19.42 12.61 -9.16
C LEU A 19 18.91 14.03 -8.86
N HIS A 20 17.66 14.15 -8.40
CA HIS A 20 17.04 15.45 -8.10
C HIS A 20 17.48 16.02 -6.75
N ASP A 21 18.07 15.19 -5.88
CA ASP A 21 18.53 15.56 -4.55
C ASP A 21 20.06 15.36 -4.44
N PRO A 22 20.85 16.44 -4.29
CA PRO A 22 22.31 16.35 -4.14
C PRO A 22 22.77 15.40 -3.04
N ALA A 23 22.00 15.23 -1.95
CA ALA A 23 22.34 14.32 -0.86
C ALA A 23 22.27 12.85 -1.29
N THR A 24 21.50 12.54 -2.33
CA THR A 24 21.27 11.16 -2.82
C THR A 24 21.77 10.90 -4.23
N ALA A 25 22.28 11.92 -4.94
CA ALA A 25 22.74 11.80 -6.33
C ALA A 25 23.79 10.70 -6.53
N ALA A 26 24.70 10.51 -5.56
CA ALA A 26 25.70 9.45 -5.58
C ALA A 26 25.12 8.02 -5.50
N LEU A 27 23.83 7.87 -5.16
CA LEU A 27 23.13 6.59 -5.07
C LEU A 27 22.34 6.26 -6.34
N ALA A 28 22.21 7.18 -7.30
CA ALA A 28 21.34 7.00 -8.47
C ALA A 28 21.66 5.76 -9.33
N GLU A 29 22.94 5.38 -9.39
CA GLU A 29 23.41 4.19 -10.13
C GLU A 29 23.78 3.02 -9.20
N ALA A 30 23.40 3.09 -7.93
CA ALA A 30 23.81 2.10 -6.94
C ALA A 30 23.18 0.72 -7.24
N THR A 31 24.03 -0.30 -7.32
CA THR A 31 23.59 -1.69 -7.43
C THR A 31 23.27 -2.25 -6.05
N ILE A 32 21.98 -2.47 -5.79
CA ILE A 32 21.46 -2.87 -4.47
C ILE A 32 21.46 -4.39 -4.22
N THR A 33 22.25 -5.17 -4.96
CA THR A 33 22.43 -6.61 -4.68
C THR A 33 23.26 -6.85 -3.43
N GLU A 34 24.09 -5.88 -3.04
CA GLU A 34 24.90 -5.90 -1.83
C GLU A 34 24.15 -5.31 -0.64
N ALA A 35 24.12 -6.03 0.49
CA ALA A 35 23.36 -5.65 1.67
C ALA A 35 23.75 -4.27 2.23
N ALA A 36 25.05 -3.93 2.20
CA ALA A 36 25.54 -2.64 2.68
C ALA A 36 25.04 -1.47 1.81
N VAL A 37 25.03 -1.65 0.47
CA VAL A 37 24.54 -0.64 -0.47
C VAL A 37 23.02 -0.49 -0.35
N ALA A 38 22.29 -1.61 -0.36
CA ALA A 38 20.84 -1.60 -0.16
C ALA A 38 20.43 -0.91 1.15
N ARG A 39 21.17 -1.16 2.25
CA ARG A 39 20.90 -0.51 3.54
C ARG A 39 21.17 1.00 3.49
N ARG A 40 22.21 1.46 2.79
CA ARG A 40 22.49 2.89 2.58
C ARG A 40 21.36 3.59 1.82
N VAL A 41 20.85 2.95 0.76
CA VAL A 41 19.69 3.47 0.00
C VAL A 41 18.45 3.55 0.87
N LEU A 42 18.14 2.51 1.65
CA LEU A 42 16.99 2.53 2.58
C LEU A 42 17.16 3.56 3.70
N ALA A 43 18.39 3.83 4.16
CA ALA A 43 18.65 4.88 5.14
C ALA A 43 18.39 6.28 4.55
N ALA A 44 18.90 6.57 3.35
CA ALA A 44 18.61 7.83 2.66
C ALA A 44 17.11 8.01 2.40
N LEU A 45 16.40 6.94 2.05
CA LEU A 45 14.95 6.96 1.93
C LEU A 45 14.28 7.28 3.28
N ALA A 46 14.74 6.68 4.38
CA ALA A 46 14.19 6.95 5.71
C ALA A 46 14.40 8.42 6.14
N ASP A 47 15.52 9.03 5.77
CA ASP A 47 15.78 10.46 6.00
C ASP A 47 14.76 11.33 5.23
N GLN A 48 14.59 11.09 3.93
CA GLN A 48 13.60 11.80 3.11
C GLN A 48 12.15 11.57 3.59
N LEU A 49 11.83 10.37 4.07
CA LEU A 49 10.52 10.08 4.68
C LEU A 49 10.35 10.85 5.99
N SER A 50 11.39 10.97 6.81
CA SER A 50 11.37 11.72 8.07
C SER A 50 11.15 13.23 7.82
N GLU A 51 11.72 13.79 6.74
CA GLU A 51 11.45 15.16 6.31
C GLU A 51 9.99 15.38 5.90
N ILE A 52 9.37 14.41 5.22
CA ILE A 52 7.94 14.47 4.90
C ILE A 52 7.08 14.35 6.17
N GLY A 53 7.56 13.62 7.18
CA GLY A 53 6.88 13.42 8.46
C GLY A 53 5.54 12.68 8.38
N PRO A 54 5.40 11.54 7.66
CA PRO A 54 4.19 10.76 7.68
C PRO A 54 3.98 10.06 9.04
N ASP A 55 2.72 9.80 9.38
CA ASP A 55 2.34 9.00 10.54
C ASP A 55 2.16 7.53 10.17
N VAL A 56 1.75 7.30 8.92
CA VAL A 56 1.52 5.97 8.33
C VAL A 56 2.10 5.93 6.92
N ILE A 57 2.84 4.87 6.61
CA ILE A 57 3.48 4.64 5.32
C ILE A 57 2.97 3.32 4.73
N ALA A 58 2.27 3.41 3.61
CA ALA A 58 1.80 2.30 2.80
C ALA A 58 2.80 1.99 1.68
N LEU A 59 3.47 0.83 1.76
CA LEU A 59 4.47 0.42 0.78
C LEU A 59 3.98 -0.72 -0.10
N GLN A 60 4.32 -0.66 -1.38
CA GLN A 60 4.14 -1.72 -2.36
C GLN A 60 5.49 -2.18 -2.91
N GLU A 61 5.52 -3.36 -3.54
CA GLU A 61 6.74 -3.96 -4.11
C GLU A 61 7.91 -4.12 -3.15
N VAL A 62 7.59 -4.52 -1.92
CA VAL A 62 8.57 -4.70 -0.86
C VAL A 62 9.14 -6.10 -0.94
N ASP A 63 10.47 -6.21 -0.97
CA ASP A 63 11.18 -7.47 -0.92
C ASP A 63 11.48 -7.90 0.53
N LEU A 64 11.42 -9.21 0.73
CA LEU A 64 11.98 -9.90 1.90
C LEU A 64 13.00 -10.92 1.38
N GLY A 65 14.26 -10.81 1.81
CA GLY A 65 15.29 -11.84 1.57
C GLY A 65 15.65 -12.07 0.09
N GLN A 66 15.26 -11.16 -0.81
CA GLN A 66 15.56 -11.29 -2.24
C GLN A 66 17.00 -10.88 -2.55
N ALA A 67 17.64 -11.62 -3.47
CA ALA A 67 19.02 -11.32 -3.87
C ALA A 67 19.16 -9.93 -4.53
N ARG A 68 18.14 -9.48 -5.27
CA ARG A 68 18.12 -8.17 -5.92
C ARG A 68 18.06 -6.97 -4.96
N SER A 69 17.78 -7.22 -3.68
CA SER A 69 17.58 -6.20 -2.64
C SER A 69 18.48 -6.44 -1.43
N GLY A 70 19.71 -6.91 -1.66
CA GLY A 70 20.69 -7.14 -0.60
C GLY A 70 20.34 -8.26 0.38
N ARG A 71 19.37 -9.12 0.03
CA ARG A 71 18.74 -10.11 0.93
C ARG A 71 18.19 -9.50 2.23
N LEU A 72 17.88 -8.20 2.21
CA LEU A 72 17.34 -7.50 3.38
C LEU A 72 15.87 -7.82 3.61
N ASN A 73 15.42 -7.64 4.85
CA ASN A 73 14.02 -7.40 5.16
C ASN A 73 13.79 -5.89 5.07
N GLN A 74 13.33 -5.42 3.91
CA GLN A 74 13.24 -3.97 3.64
C GLN A 74 12.27 -3.27 4.58
N THR A 75 11.16 -3.93 4.96
CA THR A 75 10.22 -3.39 5.94
C THR A 75 10.88 -3.17 7.29
N ALA A 76 11.61 -4.18 7.79
CA ALA A 76 12.27 -4.08 9.09
C ALA A 76 13.42 -3.07 9.09
N GLU A 77 14.20 -2.99 8.00
CA GLU A 77 15.29 -2.01 7.86
C GLU A 77 14.76 -0.57 7.82
N LEU A 78 13.68 -0.30 7.08
CA LEU A 78 13.02 1.01 7.10
C LEU A 78 12.42 1.34 8.47
N ALA A 79 11.73 0.39 9.09
CA ALA A 79 11.17 0.60 10.43
C ALA A 79 12.26 0.92 11.47
N ARG A 80 13.40 0.20 11.40
CA ARG A 80 14.57 0.46 12.25
C ARG A 80 15.15 1.86 12.00
N ALA A 81 15.30 2.26 10.73
CA ALA A 81 15.85 3.58 10.38
C ALA A 81 14.92 4.73 10.81
N LEU A 82 13.61 4.54 10.74
CA LEU A 82 12.60 5.51 11.21
C LEU A 82 12.41 5.49 12.73
N GLY A 83 12.94 4.50 13.44
CA GLY A 83 12.71 4.29 14.88
C GLY A 83 11.27 3.84 15.20
N TRP A 84 10.58 3.17 14.27
CA TRP A 84 9.19 2.76 14.43
C TRP A 84 9.06 1.27 14.77
N SER A 85 8.20 0.95 15.74
CA SER A 85 7.89 -0.44 16.12
C SER A 85 6.64 -0.99 15.43
N GLY A 86 5.72 -0.13 15.00
CA GLY A 86 4.50 -0.52 14.31
C GLY A 86 4.76 -0.80 12.84
N TYR A 87 5.08 -2.04 12.48
CA TYR A 87 5.18 -2.42 11.07
C TYR A 87 4.70 -3.84 10.81
N ARG A 88 4.27 -4.08 9.57
CA ARG A 88 3.96 -5.43 9.10
C ARG A 88 4.26 -5.57 7.61
N PHE A 89 4.83 -6.72 7.27
CA PHE A 89 4.98 -7.19 5.90
C PHE A 89 3.93 -8.26 5.59
N ALA A 90 3.44 -8.27 4.36
CA ALA A 90 2.52 -9.28 3.85
C ALA A 90 2.92 -9.72 2.43
N ALA A 91 3.53 -10.88 2.34
CA ALA A 91 3.90 -11.54 1.10
C ALA A 91 2.66 -11.94 0.28
N THR A 92 2.69 -11.58 -1.00
CA THR A 92 1.78 -12.08 -2.03
C THR A 92 2.28 -13.40 -2.62
N TYR A 93 3.60 -13.56 -2.72
CA TYR A 93 4.26 -14.82 -3.03
C TYR A 93 5.50 -15.05 -2.15
N ALA A 94 5.84 -16.32 -1.97
CA ALA A 94 7.08 -16.81 -1.38
C ALA A 94 8.00 -17.39 -2.46
N GLY A 95 9.29 -17.38 -2.19
CA GLY A 95 10.35 -17.81 -3.08
C GLY A 95 11.12 -16.65 -3.70
N ALA A 96 12.18 -16.99 -4.44
CA ALA A 96 12.98 -16.02 -5.16
C ALA A 96 12.17 -15.39 -6.30
N VAL A 97 12.48 -14.13 -6.63
CA VAL A 97 11.89 -13.45 -7.79
C VAL A 97 12.19 -14.23 -9.09
N THR A 98 13.35 -14.86 -9.21
CA THR A 98 13.66 -15.78 -10.31
C THR A 98 13.31 -17.21 -9.93
N GLY A 99 12.65 -17.94 -10.84
CA GLY A 99 12.30 -19.35 -10.65
C GLY A 99 10.94 -19.56 -9.99
N LEU A 100 10.84 -20.59 -9.15
CA LEU A 100 9.56 -21.05 -8.60
C LEU A 100 9.03 -20.11 -7.52
N ARG A 101 7.98 -19.37 -7.87
CA ARG A 101 7.16 -18.54 -6.96
C ARG A 101 5.91 -19.30 -6.58
N ARG A 102 5.49 -19.18 -5.32
CA ARG A 102 4.27 -19.85 -4.83
C ARG A 102 3.52 -19.01 -3.83
N ARG A 103 2.27 -19.37 -3.59
CA ARG A 103 1.46 -18.78 -2.54
C ARG A 103 2.06 -19.17 -1.18
N PRO A 104 2.36 -18.22 -0.28
CA PRO A 104 2.82 -18.55 1.06
C PRO A 104 1.70 -19.25 1.86
N LEU A 105 2.07 -20.08 2.82
CA LEU A 105 1.12 -20.62 3.80
C LEU A 105 0.65 -19.47 4.71
N ARG A 106 1.58 -18.67 5.22
CA ARG A 106 1.29 -17.42 5.95
C ARG A 106 2.01 -16.25 5.30
N SER A 107 1.29 -15.14 5.08
CA SER A 107 1.84 -13.98 4.38
C SER A 107 2.95 -13.25 5.16
N ALA A 108 3.06 -13.45 6.47
CA ALA A 108 4.09 -12.79 7.27
C ALA A 108 5.51 -13.23 6.87
N LEU A 109 5.68 -14.48 6.41
CA LEU A 109 6.98 -15.09 6.13
C LEU A 109 7.99 -14.89 7.27
N SER A 110 7.48 -14.94 8.50
CA SER A 110 8.21 -14.78 9.75
C SER A 110 9.00 -16.03 10.15
N SER A 111 8.61 -17.18 9.61
CA SER A 111 9.25 -18.47 9.84
C SER A 111 9.44 -19.21 8.52
N PRO A 112 10.48 -20.07 8.38
CA PRO A 112 10.61 -20.95 7.23
C PRO A 112 9.36 -21.81 6.99
N ALA A 113 8.62 -22.18 8.03
CA ALA A 113 7.37 -22.95 7.91
C ALA A 113 6.21 -22.17 7.27
N ASP A 114 6.32 -20.85 7.12
CA ASP A 114 5.32 -20.03 6.42
C ASP A 114 5.35 -20.23 4.90
N ASP A 115 6.33 -21.01 4.41
CA ASP A 115 6.57 -21.33 3.03
C ASP A 115 6.88 -22.83 2.87
N VAL A 116 6.23 -23.51 1.92
CA VAL A 116 6.38 -24.96 1.70
C VAL A 116 7.83 -25.38 1.44
N LEU A 117 8.61 -24.60 0.68
CA LEU A 117 10.05 -24.88 0.49
C LEU A 117 10.93 -24.02 1.39
N GLY A 118 10.37 -23.31 2.36
CA GLY A 118 11.13 -22.48 3.29
C GLY A 118 12.18 -23.28 4.08
N PRO A 119 11.86 -24.46 4.66
CA PRO A 119 12.85 -25.28 5.35
C PRO A 119 14.01 -25.71 4.45
N ALA A 120 13.71 -26.14 3.22
CA ALA A 120 14.74 -26.53 2.25
C ALA A 120 15.64 -25.34 1.85
N ARG A 121 15.08 -24.13 1.74
CA ARG A 121 15.87 -22.92 1.48
C ARG A 121 16.84 -22.62 2.61
N VAL A 122 16.36 -22.67 3.86
CA VAL A 122 17.21 -22.42 5.04
C VAL A 122 18.29 -23.49 5.17
N ALA A 123 17.97 -24.76 4.92
CA ALA A 123 18.96 -25.84 4.88
C ALA A 123 20.05 -25.60 3.81
N ALA A 124 19.70 -24.93 2.70
CA ALA A 124 20.65 -24.51 1.67
C ALA A 124 21.36 -23.17 1.98
N GLY A 125 21.26 -22.65 3.22
CA GLY A 125 21.87 -21.37 3.63
C GLY A 125 21.22 -20.13 3.04
N LEU A 126 20.01 -20.24 2.46
CA LEU A 126 19.28 -19.13 1.88
C LEU A 126 18.21 -18.60 2.85
N PRO A 127 18.01 -17.27 2.93
CA PRO A 127 16.94 -16.73 3.74
C PRO A 127 15.57 -17.08 3.15
N VAL A 128 14.55 -17.00 4.01
CA VAL A 128 13.16 -16.89 3.57
C VAL A 128 13.06 -15.71 2.61
N ALA A 129 12.39 -15.93 1.48
CA ALA A 129 12.26 -14.91 0.45
C ALA A 129 10.80 -14.72 0.08
N GLY A 130 10.41 -13.47 -0.15
CA GLY A 130 9.06 -13.12 -0.56
C GLY A 130 8.97 -11.73 -1.16
N PHE A 131 7.78 -11.38 -1.61
CA PHE A 131 7.46 -10.09 -2.20
C PHE A 131 6.01 -9.73 -1.90
N GLY A 132 5.76 -8.47 -1.58
CA GLY A 132 4.40 -8.01 -1.34
C GLY A 132 4.35 -6.57 -0.87
N ASN A 133 3.47 -6.32 0.09
CA ASN A 133 3.20 -4.98 0.59
C ASN A 133 3.64 -4.89 2.05
N ALA A 134 3.89 -3.67 2.50
CA ALA A 134 4.14 -3.38 3.90
C ALA A 134 3.38 -2.15 4.37
N LEU A 135 3.07 -2.10 5.66
CA LEU A 135 2.56 -0.92 6.35
C LEU A 135 3.46 -0.63 7.53
N LEU A 136 3.88 0.62 7.67
CA LEU A 136 4.63 1.13 8.81
C LEU A 136 3.83 2.28 9.43
N THR A 137 3.86 2.41 10.74
CA THR A 137 3.15 3.47 11.47
C THR A 137 3.82 3.73 12.81
N ARG A 138 3.83 5.01 13.22
CA ARG A 138 4.21 5.43 14.58
C ARG A 138 3.04 5.42 15.56
N LEU A 139 1.82 5.20 15.06
CA LEU A 139 0.59 5.18 15.86
C LEU A 139 0.40 3.80 16.51
N PRO A 140 -0.26 3.73 17.68
CA PRO A 140 -0.60 2.45 18.31
C PRO A 140 -1.49 1.60 17.39
N VAL A 141 -1.03 0.39 17.08
CA VAL A 141 -1.77 -0.57 16.26
C VAL A 141 -2.60 -1.49 17.14
N GLU A 142 -3.89 -1.60 16.85
CA GLU A 142 -4.81 -2.48 17.57
C GLU A 142 -4.92 -3.85 16.91
N SER A 143 -4.98 -3.86 15.58
CA SER A 143 -5.11 -5.09 14.83
C SER A 143 -4.51 -4.95 13.44
N TRP A 144 -4.14 -6.10 12.88
CA TRP A 144 -3.66 -6.23 11.52
C TRP A 144 -4.54 -7.22 10.78
N SER A 145 -4.80 -7.00 9.50
CA SER A 145 -5.49 -7.97 8.66
C SER A 145 -4.88 -8.03 7.26
N VAL A 146 -4.93 -9.22 6.65
CA VAL A 146 -4.41 -9.46 5.30
C VAL A 146 -5.50 -10.12 4.47
N GLN A 147 -5.77 -9.57 3.30
CA GLN A 147 -6.67 -10.14 2.32
C GLN A 147 -5.91 -10.51 1.06
N ARG A 148 -6.19 -11.69 0.53
CA ARG A 148 -5.66 -12.15 -0.77
C ARG A 148 -6.64 -11.70 -1.86
N LEU A 149 -6.15 -10.92 -2.83
CA LEU A 149 -6.96 -10.40 -3.94
C LEU A 149 -6.85 -11.28 -5.20
N GLY A 150 -6.15 -12.40 -5.11
CA GLY A 150 -5.95 -13.34 -6.21
C GLY A 150 -4.99 -12.80 -7.28
N ARG A 151 -5.04 -13.41 -8.45
CA ARG A 151 -4.21 -13.06 -9.62
C ARG A 151 -5.11 -12.82 -10.83
N GLY A 152 -4.64 -12.03 -11.78
CA GLY A 152 -5.24 -11.95 -13.11
C GLY A 152 -5.14 -13.29 -13.88
N PRO A 153 -5.84 -13.40 -15.02
CA PRO A 153 -5.69 -14.56 -15.89
C PRO A 153 -4.26 -14.68 -16.42
N ALA A 154 -3.81 -15.90 -16.70
CA ALA A 154 -2.57 -16.11 -17.45
C ALA A 154 -2.78 -15.71 -18.91
N LEU A 155 -1.82 -15.00 -19.49
CA LEU A 155 -1.82 -14.66 -20.91
C LEU A 155 -0.92 -15.65 -21.64
N VAL A 156 -1.41 -16.22 -22.73
CA VAL A 156 -0.59 -17.06 -23.63
C VAL A 156 -0.37 -16.27 -24.91
N THR A 157 0.88 -15.99 -25.23
CA THR A 157 1.26 -15.28 -26.46
C THR A 157 2.04 -16.21 -27.36
N ARG A 158 1.58 -16.35 -28.60
CA ARG A 158 2.30 -17.08 -29.64
C ARG A 158 3.55 -16.31 -30.06
N ARG A 159 4.69 -16.98 -30.11
CA ARG A 159 6.02 -16.42 -30.45
C ARG A 159 6.64 -17.01 -31.71
N GLY A 160 6.06 -18.06 -32.29
CA GLY A 160 6.62 -18.68 -33.48
C GLY A 160 5.66 -19.63 -34.20
N GLU A 161 6.16 -20.14 -35.33
CA GLU A 161 5.65 -21.32 -36.03
C GLU A 161 6.48 -22.55 -35.61
N PRO A 162 5.92 -23.76 -35.66
CA PRO A 162 4.55 -24.09 -36.05
C PRO A 162 3.55 -23.93 -34.89
N TRP A 163 2.26 -23.73 -35.19
CA TRP A 163 1.20 -23.54 -34.20
C TRP A 163 0.95 -24.76 -33.30
N TRP A 164 1.38 -25.95 -33.73
CA TRP A 164 1.21 -27.17 -32.94
C TRP A 164 2.33 -27.39 -31.91
N ASP A 165 3.46 -26.68 -31.99
CA ASP A 165 4.55 -26.82 -31.02
C ASP A 165 4.25 -25.99 -29.76
N PRO A 166 4.12 -26.60 -28.56
CA PRO A 166 3.93 -25.87 -27.31
C PRO A 166 5.03 -24.83 -27.03
N ARG A 167 6.27 -25.04 -27.54
CA ARG A 167 7.38 -24.09 -27.41
C ARG A 167 7.17 -22.80 -28.19
N SER A 168 6.27 -22.81 -29.18
CA SER A 168 5.83 -21.62 -29.91
C SER A 168 4.97 -20.68 -29.06
N TYR A 169 4.67 -21.02 -27.81
CA TYR A 169 3.84 -20.20 -26.92
C TYR A 169 4.62 -19.80 -25.67
N LYS A 170 4.48 -18.53 -25.29
CA LYS A 170 4.95 -18.01 -24.00
C LYS A 170 3.77 -17.73 -23.08
N VAL A 171 3.83 -18.30 -21.89
CA VAL A 171 2.85 -18.04 -20.83
C VAL A 171 3.36 -16.94 -19.92
N PHE A 172 2.54 -15.91 -19.74
CA PHE A 172 2.74 -14.84 -18.76
C PHE A 172 1.72 -15.02 -17.64
N THR A 173 2.17 -15.45 -16.47
CA THR A 173 1.31 -15.56 -15.30
C THR A 173 1.21 -14.22 -14.59
N ALA A 174 -0.01 -13.74 -14.34
CA ALA A 174 -0.19 -12.57 -13.48
C ALA A 174 0.29 -12.87 -12.05
N THR A 175 0.98 -11.90 -11.46
CA THR A 175 1.42 -11.96 -10.06
C THR A 175 0.20 -11.91 -9.14
N ALA A 176 0.23 -12.70 -8.06
CA ALA A 176 -0.80 -12.61 -7.02
C ALA A 176 -0.75 -11.22 -6.35
N ARG A 177 -1.90 -10.68 -6.01
CA ARG A 177 -2.06 -9.41 -5.30
C ARG A 177 -2.67 -9.61 -3.93
N GLY A 178 -2.45 -8.66 -3.05
CA GLY A 178 -2.98 -8.67 -1.69
C GLY A 178 -3.17 -7.27 -1.15
N GLN A 179 -3.92 -7.20 -0.06
CA GLN A 179 -4.11 -6.02 0.76
C GLN A 179 -3.64 -6.34 2.17
N LEU A 180 -2.95 -5.40 2.80
CA LEU A 180 -2.60 -5.42 4.21
C LEU A 180 -3.24 -4.20 4.86
N ALA A 181 -3.89 -4.38 6.00
CA ALA A 181 -4.54 -3.31 6.73
C ALA A 181 -4.13 -3.31 8.21
N ALA A 182 -4.12 -2.11 8.81
CA ALA A 182 -3.88 -1.84 10.21
C ALA A 182 -5.02 -0.99 10.77
N THR A 183 -5.62 -1.42 11.88
CA THR A 183 -6.49 -0.57 12.68
C THR A 183 -5.62 0.14 13.71
N VAL A 184 -5.61 1.47 13.69
CA VAL A 184 -4.73 2.30 14.52
C VAL A 184 -5.53 3.30 15.34
N ARG A 185 -5.02 3.62 16.53
CA ARG A 185 -5.56 4.71 17.34
C ARG A 185 -4.90 6.03 16.96
N VAL A 186 -5.71 7.01 16.60
CA VAL A 186 -5.26 8.37 16.33
C VAL A 186 -5.48 9.21 17.59
N PRO A 187 -4.43 9.84 18.16
CA PRO A 187 -4.60 10.73 19.30
C PRO A 187 -5.64 11.82 19.04
N GLY A 188 -6.58 11.97 19.98
CA GLY A 188 -7.67 12.95 19.90
C GLY A 188 -8.87 12.51 19.05
N TRP A 189 -8.83 11.35 18.40
CA TRP A 189 -9.99 10.79 17.70
C TRP A 189 -10.74 9.82 18.61
N ARG A 190 -12.07 9.83 18.52
CA ARG A 190 -12.94 8.94 19.31
C ARG A 190 -12.94 7.51 18.78
N GLU A 191 -13.03 7.39 17.46
CA GLU A 191 -13.03 6.12 16.74
C GLU A 191 -11.64 5.84 16.14
N PRO A 192 -11.26 4.56 15.98
CA PRO A 192 -10.01 4.22 15.33
C PRO A 192 -10.03 4.58 13.84
N LEU A 193 -8.86 4.48 13.22
CA LEU A 193 -8.69 4.55 11.78
C LEU A 193 -8.19 3.20 11.26
N THR A 194 -8.82 2.65 10.25
CA THR A 194 -8.28 1.50 9.52
C THR A 194 -7.61 1.96 8.22
N VAL A 195 -6.29 1.81 8.16
CA VAL A 195 -5.48 2.10 6.97
C VAL A 195 -5.11 0.81 6.27
N SER A 196 -5.16 0.80 4.93
CA SER A 196 -4.72 -0.34 4.13
C SER A 196 -3.79 0.05 2.99
N THR A 197 -2.87 -0.87 2.66
CA THR A 197 -1.99 -0.82 1.49
C THR A 197 -2.40 -1.89 0.48
N ALA A 198 -2.49 -1.54 -0.80
CA ALA A 198 -2.75 -2.48 -1.89
C ALA A 198 -1.85 -2.20 -3.10
N HIS A 199 -1.49 -3.26 -3.82
CA HIS A 199 -0.87 -3.17 -5.16
C HIS A 199 -1.73 -4.00 -6.10
N LEU A 200 -2.47 -3.35 -7.00
CA LEU A 200 -3.44 -4.02 -7.86
C LEU A 200 -2.82 -4.48 -9.18
N ALA A 201 -3.53 -5.30 -9.95
CA ALA A 201 -3.07 -5.75 -11.26
C ALA A 201 -2.87 -4.57 -12.24
N THR A 202 -1.91 -4.68 -13.16
CA THR A 202 -1.71 -3.68 -14.23
C THR A 202 -2.85 -3.67 -15.26
N ARG A 203 -3.59 -4.79 -15.38
CA ARG A 203 -4.79 -4.87 -16.21
C ARG A 203 -5.96 -4.21 -15.50
N GLY A 204 -6.49 -3.12 -16.07
CA GLY A 204 -7.50 -2.28 -15.43
C GLY A 204 -8.82 -3.00 -15.06
N ASP A 205 -9.25 -4.00 -15.83
CA ASP A 205 -10.44 -4.83 -15.54
C ASP A 205 -10.23 -5.71 -14.30
N VAL A 206 -9.04 -6.31 -14.17
CA VAL A 206 -8.65 -7.07 -12.99
C VAL A 206 -8.45 -6.13 -11.79
N ALA A 207 -7.78 -5.00 -12.00
CA ALA A 207 -7.55 -3.99 -10.97
C ALA A 207 -8.86 -3.47 -10.37
N ALA A 208 -9.85 -3.14 -11.21
CA ALA A 208 -11.16 -2.69 -10.76
C ALA A 208 -11.88 -3.72 -9.87
N ARG A 209 -11.86 -5.00 -10.24
CA ARG A 209 -12.44 -6.08 -9.42
C ARG A 209 -11.68 -6.27 -8.11
N GLN A 210 -10.35 -6.16 -8.15
CA GLN A 210 -9.52 -6.25 -6.95
C GLN A 210 -9.74 -5.05 -6.03
N LEU A 211 -9.93 -3.85 -6.57
CA LEU A 211 -10.29 -2.65 -5.82
C LEU A 211 -11.64 -2.83 -5.12
N ALA A 212 -12.66 -3.33 -5.82
CA ALA A 212 -13.96 -3.62 -5.22
C ALA A 212 -13.85 -4.62 -4.06
N ALA A 213 -13.13 -5.72 -4.26
CA ALA A 213 -12.91 -6.72 -3.22
C ALA A 213 -12.10 -6.17 -2.02
N ALA A 214 -11.12 -5.33 -2.29
CA ALA A 214 -10.28 -4.68 -1.30
C ALA A 214 -11.08 -3.68 -0.44
N TRP A 215 -11.85 -2.83 -1.12
CA TRP A 215 -12.71 -1.84 -0.48
C TRP A 215 -13.81 -2.50 0.36
N ALA A 216 -14.47 -3.53 -0.18
CA ALA A 216 -15.53 -4.25 0.54
C ALA A 216 -15.00 -4.85 1.86
N ALA A 217 -13.81 -5.45 1.85
CA ALA A 217 -13.21 -6.00 3.06
C ALA A 217 -12.72 -4.91 4.03
N LEU A 218 -12.19 -3.80 3.51
CA LEU A 218 -11.79 -2.66 4.32
C LEU A 218 -12.99 -2.05 5.04
N ALA A 219 -14.11 -1.86 4.35
CA ALA A 219 -15.31 -1.23 4.91
C ALA A 219 -15.97 -2.03 6.04
N THR A 220 -15.65 -3.32 6.20
CA THR A 220 -16.09 -4.13 7.35
C THR A 220 -15.22 -3.94 8.60
N ARG A 221 -14.16 -3.13 8.53
CA ARG A 221 -13.25 -2.89 9.65
C ARG A 221 -13.80 -1.76 10.54
N PRO A 222 -13.28 -1.62 11.77
CA PRO A 222 -13.69 -0.54 12.67
C PRO A 222 -13.25 0.84 12.17
N GLY A 223 -14.03 1.87 12.54
CA GLY A 223 -13.64 3.26 12.36
C GLY A 223 -13.79 3.81 10.94
N ALA A 224 -13.03 4.86 10.63
CA ALA A 224 -12.90 5.39 9.27
C ALA A 224 -11.84 4.63 8.47
N HIS A 225 -11.88 4.72 7.16
CA HIS A 225 -11.07 3.91 6.26
C HIS A 225 -10.20 4.75 5.34
N VAL A 226 -8.95 4.32 5.18
CA VAL A 226 -8.07 4.77 4.09
C VAL A 226 -7.53 3.56 3.35
N LEU A 227 -7.68 3.53 2.03
CA LEU A 227 -6.97 2.61 1.15
C LEU A 227 -5.94 3.38 0.35
N ALA A 228 -4.67 3.03 0.49
CA ALA A 228 -3.56 3.70 -0.16
C ALA A 228 -2.73 2.70 -0.98
N GLY A 229 -2.18 3.12 -2.12
CA GLY A 229 -1.27 2.28 -2.88
C GLY A 229 -1.23 2.54 -4.37
N ASP A 230 -0.34 1.83 -5.05
CA ASP A 230 -0.34 1.66 -6.50
C ASP A 230 -1.56 0.82 -6.93
N LEU A 231 -2.61 1.53 -7.34
CA LEU A 231 -3.85 0.91 -7.78
C LEU A 231 -3.83 0.55 -9.26
N ASN A 232 -2.79 0.96 -10.02
CA ASN A 232 -2.69 0.77 -11.47
C ASN A 232 -3.95 1.25 -12.24
N LEU A 233 -4.67 2.22 -11.68
CA LEU A 233 -5.91 2.77 -12.24
C LEU A 233 -5.73 4.28 -12.43
N ARG A 234 -6.39 4.86 -13.43
CA ARG A 234 -6.48 6.32 -13.58
C ARG A 234 -7.57 6.88 -12.68
N SER A 235 -7.44 8.14 -12.27
CA SER A 235 -8.49 8.86 -11.52
C SER A 235 -9.85 8.86 -12.25
N SER A 236 -9.88 8.91 -13.59
CA SER A 236 -11.12 8.77 -14.36
C SER A 236 -11.82 7.44 -14.10
N ARG A 237 -11.06 6.33 -14.10
CA ARG A 237 -11.58 4.99 -13.85
C ARG A 237 -12.03 4.82 -12.40
N LEU A 238 -11.35 5.45 -11.43
CA LEU A 238 -11.80 5.45 -10.03
C LEU A 238 -13.14 6.18 -9.88
N ARG A 239 -13.31 7.33 -10.53
CA ARG A 239 -14.58 8.07 -10.55
C ARG A 239 -15.71 7.26 -11.18
N GLU A 240 -15.46 6.57 -12.30
CA GLU A 240 -16.45 5.68 -12.92
C GLU A 240 -16.90 4.55 -11.99
N LEU A 241 -15.99 3.99 -11.18
CA LEU A 241 -16.31 2.92 -10.24
C LEU A 241 -17.12 3.41 -9.05
N GLY A 242 -16.90 4.66 -8.59
CA GLY A 242 -17.70 5.29 -7.53
C GLY A 242 -17.64 4.59 -6.16
N LEU A 243 -16.67 3.69 -5.94
CA LEU A 243 -16.60 2.84 -4.74
C LEU A 243 -16.15 3.59 -3.49
N ALA A 244 -15.27 4.58 -3.68
CA ALA A 244 -14.59 5.31 -2.63
C ALA A 244 -14.25 6.71 -3.13
N ARG A 245 -13.93 7.62 -2.21
CA ARG A 245 -13.55 8.98 -2.56
C ARG A 245 -12.03 9.11 -2.65
N GLU A 246 -11.55 9.47 -3.83
CA GLU A 246 -10.15 9.85 -4.06
C GLU A 246 -9.81 11.13 -3.30
N VAL A 247 -8.65 11.14 -2.64
CA VAL A 247 -8.08 12.31 -1.95
C VAL A 247 -6.65 12.57 -2.39
N GLY A 248 -6.23 13.83 -2.28
CA GLY A 248 -4.97 14.32 -2.85
C GLY A 248 -5.01 14.42 -4.36
N GLU A 249 -4.00 15.07 -4.93
CA GLU A 249 -3.87 15.31 -6.37
C GLU A 249 -2.40 15.23 -6.81
N GLY A 250 -2.17 15.24 -8.13
CA GLY A 250 -0.84 15.25 -8.74
C GLY A 250 -0.48 13.94 -9.46
N PRO A 251 0.32 14.00 -10.53
CA PRO A 251 0.85 12.82 -11.19
C PRO A 251 1.89 12.12 -10.32
N THR A 252 1.92 10.78 -10.34
CA THR A 252 2.83 9.96 -9.52
C THR A 252 3.75 9.08 -10.37
N TYR A 253 3.51 8.98 -11.67
CA TYR A 253 4.25 8.10 -12.57
C TYR A 253 4.39 8.68 -14.00
N PRO A 254 5.47 8.32 -14.73
CA PRO A 254 6.73 7.78 -14.18
C PRO A 254 7.55 8.90 -13.51
N SER A 255 8.29 8.56 -12.47
CA SER A 255 9.32 9.42 -11.87
C SER A 255 10.33 9.86 -12.94
N GLY A 256 10.93 11.03 -12.77
CA GLY A 256 11.73 11.76 -13.75
C GLY A 256 10.90 12.53 -14.79
N ARG A 257 9.66 12.10 -15.05
CA ARG A 257 8.74 12.76 -15.98
C ARG A 257 7.29 12.48 -15.62
N LEU A 258 6.88 12.96 -14.47
CA LEU A 258 5.53 12.73 -13.94
C LEU A 258 4.49 13.23 -14.94
N SER A 259 3.62 12.31 -15.37
CA SER A 259 2.63 12.61 -16.43
C SER A 259 1.22 12.16 -16.06
N HIS A 260 1.09 11.20 -15.15
CA HIS A 260 -0.19 10.67 -14.76
C HIS A 260 -0.15 10.04 -13.37
N ARG A 261 -1.33 9.75 -12.82
CA ARG A 261 -1.48 9.15 -11.50
C ARG A 261 -1.88 7.68 -11.61
N ILE A 262 -1.27 6.85 -10.78
CA ILE A 262 -1.65 5.45 -10.49
C ILE A 262 -1.56 5.11 -9.00
N ASP A 263 -0.90 5.95 -8.22
CA ASP A 263 -0.81 5.84 -6.78
C ASP A 263 -1.87 6.75 -6.14
N HIS A 264 -2.76 6.17 -5.35
CA HIS A 264 -3.92 6.86 -4.82
C HIS A 264 -4.07 6.65 -3.32
N LEU A 265 -4.71 7.62 -2.68
CA LEU A 265 -5.32 7.48 -1.37
C LEU A 265 -6.82 7.62 -1.55
N LEU A 266 -7.57 6.65 -1.05
CA LEU A 266 -9.02 6.59 -1.09
C LEU A 266 -9.59 6.58 0.33
N THR A 267 -10.70 7.26 0.53
CA THR A 267 -11.40 7.39 1.81
C THR A 267 -12.86 7.03 1.67
N ASP A 268 -13.55 6.87 2.80
CA ASP A 268 -15.00 6.71 2.80
C ASP A 268 -15.68 7.80 1.95
N PRO A 269 -16.73 7.45 1.17
CA PRO A 269 -17.55 8.43 0.50
C PRO A 269 -18.21 9.38 1.52
N TRP A 270 -18.51 10.60 1.09
CA TRP A 270 -19.31 11.50 1.92
C TRP A 270 -20.69 10.90 2.15
N PRO A 271 -21.27 11.02 3.36
CA PRO A 271 -22.69 10.75 3.55
C PRO A 271 -23.50 11.58 2.57
N VAL A 272 -24.58 11.01 2.04
CA VAL A 272 -25.47 11.70 1.10
C VAL A 272 -26.81 12.01 1.77
N GLY A 273 -27.41 13.14 1.43
CA GLY A 273 -28.76 13.50 1.83
C GLY A 273 -29.83 12.67 1.10
N ALA A 274 -31.10 12.91 1.44
CA ALA A 274 -32.23 12.26 0.76
C ALA A 274 -32.30 12.56 -0.75
N ASP A 275 -31.67 13.66 -1.18
CA ASP A 275 -31.51 14.05 -2.58
C ASP A 275 -30.32 13.38 -3.27
N GLY A 276 -29.55 12.56 -2.55
CA GLY A 276 -28.33 11.91 -3.05
C GLY A 276 -27.10 12.82 -3.08
N SER A 277 -27.20 14.08 -2.65
CA SER A 277 -26.07 15.02 -2.63
C SER A 277 -25.20 14.80 -1.39
N PRO A 278 -23.86 14.91 -1.49
CA PRO A 278 -22.97 14.88 -0.33
C PRO A 278 -23.40 15.89 0.74
N LEU A 279 -23.54 15.43 1.98
CA LEU A 279 -23.73 16.30 3.14
C LEU A 279 -22.48 17.16 3.33
N THR A 280 -22.66 18.47 3.45
CA THR A 280 -21.57 19.41 3.76
C THR A 280 -21.08 19.23 5.19
N ALA A 281 -19.86 19.72 5.47
CA ALA A 281 -19.28 19.68 6.81
C ALA A 281 -20.15 20.38 7.88
N SER A 282 -20.94 21.39 7.51
CA SER A 282 -21.91 22.04 8.41
C SER A 282 -23.03 21.09 8.84
N HIS A 283 -23.49 20.21 7.94
CA HIS A 283 -24.50 19.20 8.26
C HIS A 283 -23.94 18.08 9.17
N LEU A 284 -22.63 17.82 9.10
CA LEU A 284 -21.95 16.81 9.92
C LEU A 284 -21.54 17.34 11.32
N GLY A 285 -21.68 18.65 11.56
CA GLY A 285 -21.29 19.34 12.80
C GLY A 285 -22.36 19.46 13.88
N GLY A 286 -23.53 18.84 13.71
CA GLY A 286 -24.65 18.93 14.66
C GLY A 286 -24.54 18.01 15.87
N ALA A 287 -23.61 18.28 16.79
CA ALA A 287 -23.60 17.67 18.13
C ALA A 287 -23.50 18.77 19.21
N GLY A 288 -24.46 19.70 19.18
CA GLY A 288 -24.67 20.69 20.23
C GLY A 288 -26.09 20.59 20.78
N GLY A 289 -26.29 19.70 21.76
CA GLY A 289 -27.43 19.73 22.68
C GLY A 289 -28.66 18.90 22.27
N ALA A 290 -28.83 17.74 22.91
CA ALA A 290 -30.11 17.29 23.46
C ALA A 290 -29.89 16.04 24.33
N GLN A 291 -30.11 16.17 25.64
CA GLN A 291 -30.41 15.03 26.50
C GLN A 291 -31.81 14.50 26.19
N SER A 292 -31.98 13.18 26.18
CA SER A 292 -33.07 12.39 26.80
C SER A 292 -33.49 11.21 25.92
N GLY A 293 -33.70 10.05 26.56
CA GLY A 293 -34.50 8.95 26.00
C GLY A 293 -33.78 7.61 25.90
N ALA A 294 -34.14 6.69 26.80
CA ALA A 294 -33.68 5.31 26.89
C ALA A 294 -33.86 4.48 25.60
N GLY A 295 -32.93 3.54 25.38
CA GLY A 295 -33.05 2.48 24.41
C GLY A 295 -31.70 1.84 24.09
N GLU A 296 -31.31 0.82 24.86
CA GLU A 296 -30.21 -0.09 24.52
C GLU A 296 -30.58 -0.87 23.25
N ALA A 297 -30.28 -0.29 22.09
CA ALA A 297 -30.13 -0.98 20.82
C ALA A 297 -28.71 -0.68 20.36
N GLY A 298 -27.89 -1.72 20.15
CA GLY A 298 -26.45 -1.64 19.94
C GLY A 298 -26.04 -0.45 19.09
N ALA A 299 -25.23 0.44 19.68
CA ALA A 299 -24.74 1.65 19.03
C ALA A 299 -24.08 1.28 17.70
N VAL A 300 -24.78 1.54 16.59
CA VAL A 300 -24.19 1.52 15.27
C VAL A 300 -23.13 2.62 15.29
N GLY A 301 -21.87 2.23 15.49
CA GLY A 301 -20.75 3.15 15.68
C GLY A 301 -20.71 4.20 14.56
N VAL A 302 -20.96 5.44 14.94
CA VAL A 302 -21.05 6.61 14.08
C VAL A 302 -19.63 6.94 13.59
N ARG A 303 -19.29 6.55 12.35
CA ARG A 303 -17.92 6.65 11.80
C ARG A 303 -17.54 8.10 11.51
N PRO A 304 -16.31 8.56 11.83
CA PRO A 304 -15.89 9.90 11.48
C PRO A 304 -15.68 10.04 9.97
N VAL A 305 -16.01 11.20 9.41
CA VAL A 305 -15.72 11.46 8.00
C VAL A 305 -14.32 12.06 7.87
N LEU A 306 -13.51 11.56 6.94
CA LEU A 306 -12.14 12.06 6.77
C LEU A 306 -12.11 13.25 5.81
N ARG A 307 -11.49 14.36 6.21
CA ARG A 307 -11.26 15.52 5.32
C ARG A 307 -9.79 15.64 4.99
N ALA A 308 -9.46 15.71 3.70
CA ALA A 308 -8.12 16.06 3.26
C ALA A 308 -7.90 17.57 3.38
N VAL A 309 -6.82 17.99 4.03
CA VAL A 309 -6.51 19.40 4.27
C VAL A 309 -5.22 19.87 3.61
N ALA A 310 -4.31 18.94 3.30
CA ALA A 310 -3.12 19.18 2.50
C ALA A 310 -2.70 17.89 1.80
N TRP A 311 -1.96 18.01 0.71
CA TRP A 311 -1.37 16.89 -0.01
C TRP A 311 -0.20 17.34 -0.86
N SER A 312 0.68 16.40 -1.20
CA SER A 312 1.72 16.65 -2.19
C SER A 312 2.22 15.35 -2.82
N VAL A 313 3.08 15.51 -3.81
CA VAL A 313 3.82 14.45 -4.48
C VAL A 313 5.31 14.80 -4.41
N ARG A 314 6.16 13.82 -4.09
CA ARG A 314 7.62 13.99 -4.04
C ARG A 314 8.31 12.76 -4.63
N GLU A 315 9.19 12.98 -5.59
CA GLU A 315 10.12 11.96 -6.06
C GLU A 315 11.19 11.73 -4.99
N LEU A 316 11.50 10.46 -4.71
CA LEU A 316 12.44 10.05 -3.66
C LEU A 316 13.63 9.32 -4.28
N VAL A 317 14.62 9.01 -3.44
CA VAL A 317 15.85 8.31 -3.85
C VAL A 317 15.58 6.96 -4.52
N VAL A 318 14.46 6.31 -4.20
CA VAL A 318 14.06 5.04 -4.83
C VAL A 318 12.86 5.22 -5.74
N SER A 319 12.64 4.20 -6.57
CA SER A 319 11.43 3.97 -7.35
C SER A 319 11.28 4.81 -8.61
N ASP A 320 10.63 4.21 -9.60
CA ASP A 320 10.06 4.91 -10.74
C ASP A 320 8.67 5.51 -10.45
N HIS A 321 8.22 5.46 -9.19
CA HIS A 321 7.05 6.20 -8.69
C HIS A 321 7.48 7.34 -7.78
N ALA A 322 6.76 8.45 -7.84
CA ALA A 322 6.82 9.47 -6.80
C ALA A 322 5.95 9.05 -5.61
N ALA A 323 6.41 9.34 -4.39
CA ALA A 323 5.57 9.20 -3.21
C ALA A 323 4.45 10.26 -3.23
N THR A 324 3.25 9.87 -2.82
CA THR A 324 2.15 10.82 -2.61
C THR A 324 1.63 10.71 -1.18
N TRP A 325 1.31 11.84 -0.57
CA TRP A 325 0.80 11.90 0.79
C TRP A 325 -0.35 12.88 0.93
N VAL A 326 -1.18 12.65 1.94
CA VAL A 326 -2.34 13.48 2.29
C VAL A 326 -2.41 13.66 3.80
N ASP A 327 -2.67 14.89 4.24
CA ASP A 327 -3.06 15.22 5.60
C ASP A 327 -4.56 15.09 5.77
N LEU A 328 -4.98 14.27 6.73
CA LEU A 328 -6.37 13.93 7.01
C LEU A 328 -6.77 14.38 8.41
N GLU A 329 -8.00 14.89 8.51
CA GLU A 329 -8.65 15.26 9.76
C GLU A 329 -10.00 14.57 9.88
N ALA A 330 -10.42 14.24 11.10
CA ALA A 330 -11.79 13.84 11.36
C ALA A 330 -12.71 15.07 11.27
N ALA A 331 -13.72 14.99 10.42
CA ALA A 331 -14.75 16.00 10.18
C ALA A 331 -16.11 15.39 10.55
N GLY A 332 -16.58 15.68 11.77
CA GLY A 332 -17.88 15.20 12.26
C GLY A 332 -17.99 13.67 12.31
N THR A 333 -19.20 13.18 12.50
CA THR A 333 -19.50 11.76 12.66
C THR A 333 -20.81 11.41 11.95
N ARG A 334 -20.87 10.31 11.21
CA ARG A 334 -22.07 9.85 10.48
C ARG A 334 -23.16 9.36 11.45
N ALA A 335 -24.23 10.15 11.62
CA ALA A 335 -25.45 9.73 12.33
C ALA A 335 -26.08 8.47 11.74
#